data_AF-A0A522GXH5-F1
#
_entry.id   AF-A0A522GXH5-F1
#
_cell.length_a   1.000
_cell.length_b   1.000
_cell.length_c   1.000
_cell.angle_alpha   90.00
_cell.angle_beta   90.00
_cell.angle_gamma   90.00
#
_symmetry.space_group_name_H-M   'P 1'
#
loop_
_entity.id
_entity.type
_entity.pdbx_description
1 polymer ?
#
loop_
_entity_poly.entity_id
_entity_poly.type
_entity_poly.pdbx_seq_one_letter_code
_entity_poly.pdbx_strand_id
1 'polypeptide(L)' 'MDHFSTFAVGAPWFAGWGTLALINAALAQGKNRSGLLWFLLSLLLGPLATLVLVLLPKVRTKLF' A
#
# COMPACT_ATOMS: atom_id res chain seq x y z
N MET A 1 -14.10 29.96 9.37
CA MET A 1 -12.77 29.36 9.12
C MET A 1 -12.98 27.86 8.96
N ASP A 2 -13.79 27.45 7.97
CA ASP A 2 -14.41 26.10 7.94
C ASP A 2 -14.37 25.47 6.53
N HIS A 3 -13.48 25.96 5.67
CA HIS A 3 -13.41 25.54 4.26
C HIS A 3 -12.60 24.25 4.02
N PHE A 4 -11.94 23.70 5.05
CA PHE A 4 -11.13 22.49 4.93
C PHE A 4 -11.91 21.19 5.17
N SER A 5 -13.13 21.29 5.71
CA SER A 5 -13.93 20.14 6.14
C SER A 5 -14.61 19.39 4.98
N THR A 6 -14.81 20.05 3.83
CA THR A 6 -15.59 19.48 2.71
C THR A 6 -14.86 18.33 2.00
N PHE A 7 -13.52 18.28 2.04
CA PHE A 7 -12.73 17.18 1.45
C PHE A 7 -12.69 15.92 2.33
N ALA A 8 -12.98 16.05 3.64
CA ALA A 8 -12.95 14.94 4.58
C ALA A 8 -14.26 14.12 4.61
N VAL A 9 -15.38 14.71 4.16
CA VAL A 9 -16.73 14.13 4.31
C VAL A 9 -17.08 13.11 3.19
N GLY A 10 -16.38 13.11 2.06
CA GLY A 10 -16.79 12.34 0.88
C GLY A 10 -16.28 10.90 0.78
N ALA A 11 -15.03 10.61 1.17
CA ALA A 11 -14.45 9.28 1.01
C ALA A 11 -13.24 9.00 1.93
N PRO A 12 -13.37 9.10 3.27
CA PRO A 12 -12.29 8.79 4.20
C PRO A 12 -11.76 7.35 4.03
N TRP A 13 -12.62 6.43 3.59
CA TRP A 13 -12.25 5.05 3.26
C TRP A 13 -11.35 4.97 2.02
N PHE A 14 -11.58 5.77 0.98
CA PHE A 14 -10.80 5.75 -0.26
C PHE A 14 -9.43 6.38 -0.04
N ALA A 15 -9.37 7.48 0.72
CA ALA A 15 -8.11 8.08 1.16
C ALA A 15 -7.33 7.08 2.04
N GLY A 16 -7.98 6.45 3.02
CA GLY A 16 -7.36 5.42 3.86
C GLY A 16 -6.85 4.21 3.06
N TRP A 17 -7.61 3.75 2.08
CA TRP A 17 -7.27 2.61 1.22
C TRP A 17 -6.12 2.94 0.25
N GLY A 18 -6.15 4.11 -0.37
CA GLY A 18 -5.08 4.59 -1.24
C GLY A 18 -3.76 4.81 -0.48
N THR A 19 -3.83 5.40 0.71
CA THR A 19 -2.66 5.52 1.60
C THR A 19 -2.12 4.15 2.00
N LEU A 20 -2.98 3.20 2.37
CA LEU A 20 -2.57 1.83 2.70
C LEU A 20 -1.90 1.14 1.50
N ALA A 21 -2.42 1.34 0.29
CA ALA A 21 -1.80 0.82 -0.93
C ALA A 21 -0.41 1.41 -1.18
N LEU A 22 -0.20 2.70 -0.94
CA LEU A 22 1.12 3.34 -1.02
C LEU A 22 2.10 2.79 0.03
N ILE A 23 1.65 2.60 1.28
CA ILE A 23 2.47 2.01 2.35
C ILE A 23 2.89 0.57 1.98
N ASN A 24 1.97 -0.24 1.45
CA ASN A 24 2.28 -1.59 0.99
C ASN A 24 3.27 -1.62 -0.18
N ALA A 25 3.19 -0.64 -1.08
CA ALA A 25 4.17 -0.47 -2.15
C ALA A 25 5.58 -0.20 -1.63
N ALA A 26 5.71 0.66 -0.61
CA ALA A 26 6.99 0.96 0.04
C ALA A 26 7.54 -0.24 0.83
N LEU A 27 6.67 -0.94 1.57
CA LEU A 27 7.00 -2.19 2.27
C LEU A 27 7.50 -3.27 1.31
N ALA A 28 6.91 -3.38 0.12
CA ALA A 28 7.32 -4.34 -0.89
C ALA A 28 8.71 -4.04 -1.45
N GLN A 29 9.02 -2.77 -1.72
CA GLN A 29 10.35 -2.34 -2.16
C GLN A 29 11.43 -2.68 -1.11
N GLY A 30 11.14 -2.46 0.17
CA GLY A 30 12.04 -2.86 1.28
C GLY A 30 12.33 -4.36 1.34
N LYS A 31 11.48 -5.19 0.73
CA LYS A 31 11.61 -6.65 0.63
C LYS A 31 12.16 -7.12 -0.73
N ASN A 32 12.75 -6.23 -1.53
CA ASN A 32 13.24 -6.47 -2.89
C ASN A 32 12.14 -6.98 -3.85
N ARG A 33 10.91 -6.47 -3.70
CA ARG A 33 9.79 -6.76 -4.60
C ARG A 33 9.35 -5.49 -5.33
N SER A 34 8.67 -5.66 -6.46
CA SER A 34 8.13 -4.53 -7.24
C SER A 34 7.07 -3.76 -6.44
N GLY A 35 7.38 -2.52 -6.05
CA GLY A 35 6.44 -1.65 -5.34
C GLY A 35 5.18 -1.36 -6.13
N LEU A 36 5.29 -1.14 -7.45
CA LEU A 36 4.14 -0.85 -8.31
C LEU A 36 3.17 -2.04 -8.39
N LEU A 37 3.69 -3.26 -8.44
CA LEU A 37 2.86 -4.46 -8.47
C LEU A 37 2.08 -4.62 -7.15
N TRP A 38 2.74 -4.34 -6.02
CA TRP A 38 2.12 -4.39 -4.70
C TRP A 38 1.19 -3.20 -4.40
N PHE A 39 1.41 -2.05 -5.02
CA PHE A 39 0.49 -0.93 -5.03
C PHE A 39 -0.83 -1.33 -5.70
N LEU A 40 -0.76 -1.83 -6.93
CA LEU A 40 -1.94 -2.24 -7.70
C LEU A 40 -2.69 -3.41 -7.03
N LEU A 41 -1.95 -4.39 -6.50
CA LEU A 41 -2.53 -5.47 -5.70
C LEU A 41 -3.22 -4.94 -4.45
N SER A 42 -2.64 -3.97 -3.75
CA SER A 42 -3.27 -3.38 -2.55
C SER A 42 -4.46 -2.49 -2.90
N LEU A 43 -4.51 -1.91 -4.09
CA LEU A 43 -5.68 -1.16 -4.54
C LEU A 43 -6.90 -2.08 -4.72
N LEU A 44 -6.68 -3.33 -5.14
CA LEU A 44 -7.72 -4.37 -5.29
C LEU A 44 -8.01 -5.14 -3.99
N LEU A 45 -6.98 -5.56 -3.28
CA LEU A 45 -7.07 -6.47 -2.12
C LEU A 45 -7.06 -5.75 -0.77
N GLY A 46 -6.62 -4.48 -0.74
CA GLY A 46 -6.54 -3.66 0.45
C GLY A 46 -5.72 -4.29 1.58
N PRO A 47 -6.27 -4.38 2.80
CA PRO A 47 -5.58 -4.95 3.96
C PRO A 47 -5.10 -6.39 3.77
N LEU A 48 -5.71 -7.18 2.88
CA LEU A 48 -5.26 -8.55 2.60
C LEU A 48 -3.89 -8.58 1.92
N ALA A 49 -3.58 -7.61 1.06
CA ALA A 49 -2.26 -7.50 0.45
C ALA A 49 -1.16 -7.28 1.51
N THR A 50 -1.45 -6.51 2.56
CA THR A 50 -0.56 -6.30 3.71
C THR A 50 -0.20 -7.61 4.40
N LEU A 51 -1.20 -8.46 4.66
CA LEU A 51 -1.00 -9.74 5.35
C LEU A 51 -0.11 -10.68 4.54
N VAL A 52 -0.40 -10.83 3.24
CA VAL A 52 0.44 -11.63 2.34
C VAL A 52 1.85 -11.04 2.27
N LEU A 53 1.97 -9.72 2.16
CA LEU A 53 3.25 -9.04 2.03
C LEU A 53 4.12 -9.22 3.27
N VAL A 54 3.54 -9.13 4.47
CA VAL A 54 4.25 -9.29 5.75
C VAL A 54 4.73 -10.72 5.92
N LEU A 55 3.86 -11.71 5.64
CA LEU A 55 4.18 -13.14 5.79
C LEU A 55 5.23 -13.63 4.78
N LEU A 56 5.30 -13.04 3.59
CA LEU A 56 6.26 -13.44 2.57
C LEU A 56 7.71 -13.14 3.01
N PRO A 57 8.68 -14.07 2.93
CA PRO A 57 10.07 -13.77 3.28
C PRO A 57 10.66 -12.69 2.37
N LYS A 58 11.71 -11.97 2.81
CA LYS A 58 12.41 -11.01 1.94
C LYS A 58 13.05 -11.74 0.76
N VAL A 59 12.85 -11.23 -0.46
CA VAL A 59 13.48 -11.83 -1.64
C VAL A 59 14.98 -11.58 -1.55
N ARG A 60 15.76 -12.67 -1.59
CA ARG A 60 17.22 -12.57 -1.67
C ARG A 60 17.59 -12.09 -3.06
N THR A 61 18.07 -10.86 -3.16
CA THR A 61 18.74 -10.37 -4.36
C THR A 61 20.01 -11.20 -4.55
N LYS A 62 20.06 -12.01 -5.61
CA LYS A 62 21.29 -12.71 -5.98
C LYS A 62 22.14 -11.70 -6.74
N LEU A 63 23.16 -11.16 -6.08
CA LEU A 63 24.24 -10.46 -6.77
C LEU A 63 25.15 -11.52 -7.38
N PHE A 64 25.08 -11.64 -8.71
CA PHE A 64 26.11 -12.21 -9.56
C PHE A 64 26.37 -11.18 -10.65
#